data_AF-D6Z1M7-F1
#
_entry.id   AF-D6Z1M7-F1
#
_cell.length_a   1.000
_cell.length_b   1.000
_cell.length_c   1.000
_cell.angle_alpha   90.00
_cell.angle_beta   90.00
_cell.angle_gamma   90.00
#
_symmetry.space_group_name_H-M   'P 1'
#
loop_
_entity.id
_entity.type
_entity.pdbx_description
1 polymer ?
#
loop_
_entity_poly.entity_id
_entity_poly.type
_entity_poly.pdbx_seq_one_letter_code
_entity_poly.pdbx_strand_id
1 'polypeptide(L)'
;MAVSAQDHKQRKMLNLAVKRDLQRWLLGRIFGVVLLSVLLAVLILFIYSWRELGSSFYEAHFTIRQVSDLLWLAMATGGAISLLGGALLALFLPQKIAGPLYRIERELERVRQGDLTVQIKLRRGDPLPEIAAGLNGTLAELRLRVQQLQEACRQVNAGGEQPAAEHLAQLCRELQQLKTK
;
A
#
# COMPACT_ATOMS: atom_id res chain seq x y z
N MET A 1 46.68 -22.67 -1.24
CA MET A 1 46.37 -22.20 0.13
C MET A 1 45.36 -21.08 -0.05
N ALA A 2 44.05 -21.36 -0.05
CA ALA A 2 43.21 -21.48 1.16
C ALA A 2 43.29 -20.16 1.97
N VAL A 3 42.24 -19.41 2.23
CA VAL A 3 40.95 -19.81 2.77
C VAL A 3 39.93 -18.67 2.54
N SER A 4 38.69 -19.09 2.33
CA SER A 4 37.45 -18.31 2.36
C SER A 4 37.31 -17.38 3.57
N ALA A 5 36.78 -16.19 3.38
CA ALA A 5 36.04 -15.51 4.43
C ALA A 5 34.69 -15.06 3.87
N GLN A 6 33.66 -15.76 4.34
CA GLN A 6 32.26 -15.43 4.19
C GLN A 6 32.03 -13.95 4.50
N ASP A 7 31.55 -13.18 3.52
CA ASP A 7 30.65 -12.07 3.81
C ASP A 7 29.28 -12.45 3.26
N HIS A 8 28.59 -13.31 4.01
CA HIS A 8 27.13 -13.40 3.92
C HIS A 8 26.58 -12.10 4.49
N LYS A 9 26.68 -11.04 3.67
CA LYS A 9 26.08 -9.74 3.95
C LYS A 9 24.58 -9.95 4.01
N GLN A 10 24.11 -10.11 5.24
CA GLN A 10 22.73 -10.27 5.63
C GLN A 10 21.88 -9.34 4.79
N ARG A 11 21.08 -9.92 3.87
CA ARG A 11 20.02 -9.18 3.20
C ARG A 11 19.12 -8.68 4.32
N LYS A 12 19.26 -7.40 4.68
CA LYS A 12 18.42 -6.71 5.65
C LYS A 12 17.00 -7.11 5.31
N MET A 13 16.40 -7.96 6.15
CA MET A 13 15.01 -8.36 6.03
C MET A 13 14.25 -7.05 5.87
N LEU A 14 13.57 -6.87 4.74
CA LEU A 14 12.78 -5.67 4.50
C LEU A 14 12.00 -5.41 5.78
N ASN A 15 12.12 -4.22 6.34
CA ASN A 15 11.27 -3.77 7.43
C ASN A 15 9.82 -3.81 6.90
N LEU A 16 9.22 -4.99 7.02
CA LEU A 16 7.92 -5.38 6.50
C LEU A 16 6.81 -4.97 7.47
N ALA A 17 7.12 -4.28 8.57
CA ALA A 17 6.14 -3.83 9.54
C ALA A 17 5.07 -2.96 8.85
N VAL A 18 5.51 -1.91 8.12
CA VAL A 18 4.65 -1.06 7.26
C VAL A 18 3.90 -1.85 6.19
N LYS A 19 4.49 -2.95 5.70
CA LYS A 19 3.85 -3.79 4.69
C LYS A 19 2.80 -4.72 5.27
N ARG A 20 2.87 -5.20 6.51
CA ARG A 20 2.03 -6.32 6.97
C ARG A 20 0.54 -6.00 6.99
N ASP A 21 0.16 -4.78 7.34
CA ASP A 21 -1.26 -4.41 7.40
C ASP A 21 -1.82 -4.11 6.01
N LEU A 22 -1.12 -3.30 5.22
CA LEU A 22 -1.48 -3.04 3.83
C LEU A 22 -1.46 -4.33 3.00
N GLN A 23 -0.44 -5.17 3.15
CA GLN A 23 -0.27 -6.42 2.42
C GLN A 23 -1.29 -7.47 2.85
N ARG A 24 -1.57 -7.64 4.16
CA ARG A 24 -2.64 -8.58 4.58
C ARG A 24 -4.01 -8.12 4.12
N TRP A 25 -4.29 -6.82 4.19
CA TRP A 25 -5.52 -6.25 3.67
C TRP A 25 -5.65 -6.46 2.15
N LEU A 26 -4.60 -6.14 1.40
CA LEU A 26 -4.57 -6.29 -0.06
C LEU A 26 -4.69 -7.77 -0.47
N LEU A 27 -3.90 -8.64 0.18
CA LEU A 27 -3.87 -10.06 -0.11
C LEU A 27 -5.20 -10.73 0.24
N GLY A 28 -5.80 -10.40 1.39
CA GLY A 28 -7.11 -10.93 1.78
C GLY A 28 -8.21 -10.51 0.79
N ARG A 29 -8.15 -9.27 0.28
CA ARG A 29 -9.10 -8.76 -0.72
C ARG A 29 -8.94 -9.47 -2.07
N ILE A 30 -7.69 -9.58 -2.57
CA ILE A 30 -7.39 -10.27 -3.84
C ILE A 30 -7.81 -11.73 -3.74
N PHE A 31 -7.42 -12.40 -2.66
CA PHE A 31 -7.77 -13.79 -2.40
C PHE A 31 -9.29 -13.99 -2.34
N GLY A 32 -10.03 -13.08 -1.70
CA GLY A 32 -11.49 -13.13 -1.67
C GLY A 32 -12.14 -13.01 -3.06
N VAL A 33 -11.67 -12.09 -3.90
CA VAL A 33 -12.20 -11.94 -5.28
C VAL A 33 -11.84 -13.16 -6.14
N VAL A 34 -10.61 -13.66 -6.04
CA VAL A 34 -10.15 -14.84 -6.79
C VAL A 34 -10.92 -16.10 -6.34
N LEU A 35 -11.12 -16.28 -5.03
CA LEU A 35 -11.95 -17.38 -4.53
C LEU A 35 -13.38 -17.29 -5.05
N LEU A 36 -13.99 -16.11 -5.01
CA LEU A 36 -15.35 -15.91 -5.51
C LEU A 36 -15.43 -16.22 -7.02
N SER A 37 -14.44 -15.78 -7.81
CA SER A 37 -14.40 -16.04 -9.25
C SER A 37 -14.25 -17.54 -9.55
N VAL A 38 -13.40 -18.26 -8.81
CA VAL A 38 -13.23 -19.71 -8.95
C VAL A 38 -14.50 -20.46 -8.54
N LEU A 39 -15.13 -20.08 -7.42
CA LEU A 39 -16.38 -20.69 -6.97
C LEU A 39 -17.51 -20.49 -7.98
N LEU A 40 -17.62 -19.30 -8.59
CA LEU A 40 -18.57 -19.04 -9.67
C LEU A 40 -18.28 -19.92 -10.89
N ALA A 41 -17.02 -20.09 -11.28
CA ALA A 41 -16.64 -20.96 -12.38
C ALA A 41 -17.07 -22.41 -12.14
N VAL A 42 -16.74 -22.93 -10.97
CA VAL A 42 -17.10 -24.30 -10.56
C VAL A 42 -18.62 -24.47 -10.50
N LEU A 43 -19.35 -23.50 -9.97
CA LEU A 43 -20.82 -23.54 -9.90
C LEU A 43 -21.45 -23.58 -11.29
N ILE A 44 -20.97 -22.75 -12.22
CA ILE A 44 -21.46 -22.73 -13.61
C ILE A 44 -21.20 -24.07 -14.29
N LEU A 45 -19.98 -24.63 -14.15
CA LEU A 45 -19.65 -25.95 -14.70
C LEU A 45 -20.47 -27.06 -14.07
N PHE A 46 -20.74 -26.99 -12.77
CA PHE A 46 -21.57 -27.96 -12.06
C PHE A 46 -23.03 -27.94 -12.55
N ILE A 47 -23.64 -26.75 -12.70
CA ILE A 47 -24.99 -26.61 -13.25
C ILE A 47 -25.04 -27.15 -14.67
N TYR A 48 -24.04 -26.84 -15.50
CA TYR A 48 -23.96 -27.31 -16.87
C TYR A 48 -23.86 -28.85 -16.92
N SER A 49 -22.92 -29.42 -16.15
CA SER A 49 -22.74 -30.87 -16.05
C SER A 49 -24.00 -31.56 -15.56
N TRP A 50 -24.68 -31.01 -14.54
CA TRP A 50 -25.94 -31.54 -14.03
C TRP A 50 -27.09 -31.47 -15.05
N ARG A 51 -27.14 -30.42 -15.88
CA ARG A 51 -28.13 -30.30 -16.97
C ARG A 51 -27.86 -31.28 -18.11
N GLU A 52 -26.60 -31.44 -18.50
CA GLU A 52 -26.19 -32.33 -19.60
C GLU A 52 -26.32 -33.82 -19.22
N LEU A 53 -26.00 -34.17 -17.98
CA LEU A 53 -26.16 -35.54 -17.44
C LEU A 53 -27.64 -35.93 -17.21
N GLY A 54 -28.57 -34.97 -17.22
CA GLY A 54 -30.01 -35.24 -17.04
C GLY A 54 -30.73 -35.73 -18.29
N SER A 55 -30.19 -35.49 -19.49
CA SER A 55 -30.87 -35.81 -20.77
C SER A 55 -30.12 -36.75 -21.70
N SER A 56 -28.98 -37.32 -21.27
CA SER A 56 -28.13 -38.17 -22.13
C SER A 56 -27.66 -39.46 -21.44
N PHE A 57 -28.60 -40.16 -20.78
CA PHE A 57 -28.42 -41.54 -20.32
C PHE A 57 -29.32 -42.54 -21.08
N TYR A 58 -29.65 -42.25 -22.33
CA TYR A 58 -30.17 -43.24 -23.26
C TYR A 58 -29.42 -43.07 -24.59
N GLU A 59 -28.77 -44.14 -25.03
CA GLU A 59 -28.00 -44.24 -26.27
C GLU A 59 -26.54 -43.78 -26.15
N ALA A 60 -25.76 -44.62 -25.47
CA ALA A 60 -24.36 -44.83 -25.83
C ALA A 60 -24.25 -45.01 -27.36
N HIS A 61 -23.69 -44.03 -28.09
CA HIS A 61 -22.93 -44.22 -29.34
C HIS A 61 -22.35 -42.96 -30.03
N PHE A 62 -22.44 -41.72 -29.50
CA PHE A 62 -21.87 -40.54 -30.19
C PHE A 62 -20.57 -39.99 -29.59
N THR A 63 -19.47 -40.62 -30.00
CA THR A 63 -18.09 -40.12 -29.88
C THR A 63 -17.84 -39.05 -30.98
N ILE A 64 -17.05 -38.01 -30.66
CA ILE A 64 -16.43 -37.02 -31.59
C ILE A 64 -17.31 -35.82 -32.06
N ARG A 65 -17.95 -35.09 -31.13
CA ARG A 65 -18.23 -33.64 -31.27
C ARG A 65 -18.35 -32.88 -29.94
N GLN A 66 -18.60 -33.58 -28.82
CA GLN A 66 -18.81 -32.95 -27.52
C GLN A 66 -17.55 -32.42 -26.82
N VAL A 67 -16.36 -32.94 -27.11
CA VAL A 67 -15.12 -32.46 -26.44
C VAL A 67 -14.77 -31.05 -26.90
N SER A 68 -14.97 -30.71 -28.18
CA SER A 68 -14.71 -29.36 -28.70
C SER A 68 -15.68 -28.32 -28.15
N ASP A 69 -16.95 -28.68 -27.99
CA ASP A 69 -17.96 -27.77 -27.43
C ASP A 69 -17.73 -27.54 -25.94
N LEU A 70 -17.34 -28.60 -25.21
CA LEU A 70 -16.95 -28.50 -23.81
C LEU A 70 -15.68 -27.65 -23.63
N LEU A 71 -14.69 -27.81 -24.51
CA LEU A 71 -13.46 -27.01 -24.48
C LEU A 71 -13.73 -25.54 -24.80
N TRP A 72 -14.53 -25.24 -25.82
CA TRP A 72 -14.87 -23.86 -26.18
C TRP A 72 -15.66 -23.17 -25.06
N LEU A 73 -16.61 -23.87 -24.42
CA LEU A 73 -17.36 -23.35 -23.29
C LEU A 73 -16.48 -23.16 -22.04
N ALA A 74 -15.57 -24.09 -21.76
CA ALA A 74 -14.61 -23.96 -20.65
C ALA A 74 -13.66 -22.77 -20.86
N MET A 75 -13.18 -22.56 -22.09
CA MET A 75 -12.34 -21.39 -22.42
C MET A 75 -13.13 -20.09 -22.34
N ALA A 76 -14.36 -20.05 -22.85
CA ALA A 76 -15.22 -18.87 -22.82
C ALA A 76 -15.60 -18.47 -21.38
N THR A 77 -15.99 -19.44 -20.54
CA THR A 77 -16.34 -19.20 -19.14
C THR A 77 -15.12 -18.82 -18.30
N GLY A 78 -14.00 -19.53 -18.44
CA GLY A 78 -12.75 -19.19 -17.76
C GLY A 78 -12.22 -17.81 -18.14
N GLY A 79 -12.31 -17.45 -19.43
CA GLY A 79 -11.95 -16.13 -19.94
C GLY A 79 -12.86 -15.03 -19.40
N ALA A 80 -14.18 -15.22 -19.44
CA ALA A 80 -15.14 -14.26 -18.89
C ALA A 80 -14.93 -14.01 -17.40
N ILE A 81 -14.68 -15.06 -16.63
CA ILE A 81 -14.46 -14.98 -15.18
C ILE A 81 -13.13 -14.30 -14.85
N SER A 82 -12.07 -14.62 -15.59
CA SER A 82 -10.76 -13.97 -15.42
C SER A 82 -10.83 -12.48 -15.76
N LEU A 83 -11.54 -12.14 -16.84
CA LEU A 83 -11.75 -10.74 -17.26
C LEU A 83 -12.57 -9.97 -16.21
N LEU A 84 -13.68 -10.55 -15.74
CA LEU A 84 -14.53 -9.95 -14.72
C LEU A 84 -13.77 -9.79 -13.39
N GLY A 85 -13.06 -10.82 -12.94
CA GLY A 85 -12.25 -10.78 -11.72
C GLY A 85 -11.15 -9.72 -11.80
N GLY A 86 -10.45 -9.65 -12.93
CA GLY A 86 -9.43 -8.62 -13.19
C GLY A 86 -10.02 -7.21 -13.20
N ALA A 87 -11.14 -7.00 -13.89
CA ALA A 87 -11.84 -5.72 -13.93
C ALA A 87 -12.32 -5.29 -12.53
N LEU A 88 -12.86 -6.23 -11.75
CA LEU A 88 -13.28 -5.96 -10.38
C LEU A 88 -12.08 -5.54 -9.51
N LEU A 89 -10.97 -6.27 -9.58
CA LEU A 89 -9.76 -5.89 -8.86
C LEU A 89 -9.25 -4.49 -9.27
N ALA A 90 -9.20 -4.22 -10.58
CA ALA A 90 -8.73 -2.94 -11.11
C ALA A 90 -9.58 -1.75 -10.66
N LEU A 91 -10.90 -1.92 -10.53
CA LEU A 91 -11.80 -0.86 -10.08
C LEU A 91 -11.80 -0.70 -8.54
N PHE A 92 -11.76 -1.80 -7.80
CA PHE A 92 -11.94 -1.76 -6.34
C PHE A 92 -10.65 -1.49 -5.54
N LEU A 93 -9.47 -1.84 -6.06
CA LEU A 93 -8.19 -1.58 -5.37
C LEU A 93 -7.92 -0.07 -5.21
N PRO A 94 -7.90 0.73 -6.29
CA PRO A 94 -7.46 2.12 -6.23
C PRO A 94 -8.38 2.99 -5.38
N GLN A 95 -9.70 2.76 -5.44
CA GLN A 95 -10.70 3.57 -4.74
C GLN A 95 -10.50 3.60 -3.22
N LYS A 96 -10.04 2.49 -2.63
CA LYS A 96 -9.82 2.39 -1.18
C LYS A 96 -8.52 3.03 -0.71
N ILE A 97 -7.54 3.19 -1.60
CA ILE A 97 -6.26 3.83 -1.31
C ILE A 97 -6.31 5.33 -1.63
N ALA A 98 -7.02 5.71 -2.69
CA ALA A 98 -7.12 7.10 -3.16
C ALA A 98 -7.70 8.03 -2.09
N GLY A 99 -8.72 7.59 -1.33
CA GLY A 99 -9.33 8.38 -0.26
C GLY A 99 -8.35 8.82 0.84
N PRO A 100 -7.69 7.88 1.55
CA PRO A 100 -6.70 8.24 2.57
C PRO A 100 -5.50 8.99 1.98
N LEU A 101 -5.08 8.66 0.76
CA LEU A 101 -3.98 9.35 0.08
C LEU A 101 -4.30 10.83 -0.20
N TYR A 102 -5.48 11.10 -0.75
CA TYR A 102 -5.96 12.47 -1.00
C TYR A 102 -6.04 13.28 0.29
N ARG A 103 -6.44 12.65 1.40
CA ARG A 103 -6.46 13.31 2.70
C ARG A 103 -5.05 13.65 3.20
N ILE A 104 -4.10 12.74 3.05
CA ILE A 104 -2.68 13.00 3.38
C ILE A 104 -2.16 14.18 2.56
N GLU A 105 -2.40 14.17 1.25
CA GLU A 105 -1.99 15.24 0.33
C GLU A 105 -2.56 16.60 0.76
N ARG A 106 -3.85 16.66 1.12
CA ARG A 106 -4.49 17.89 1.56
C ARG A 106 -3.91 18.45 2.88
N GLU A 107 -3.55 17.57 3.81
CA GLU A 107 -2.89 18.01 5.05
C GLU A 107 -1.43 18.43 4.79
N LEU A 108 -0.73 17.75 3.89
CA LEU A 108 0.62 18.15 3.47
C LEU A 108 0.62 19.50 2.74
N GLU A 109 -0.45 19.85 2.03
CA GLU A 109 -0.59 21.16 1.41
C GLU A 109 -0.64 22.29 2.46
N ARG A 110 -1.25 22.07 3.62
CA ARG A 110 -1.20 23.03 4.74
C ARG A 110 0.20 23.14 5.35
N VAL A 111 0.91 22.02 5.44
CA VAL A 111 2.32 21.99 5.86
C VAL A 111 3.18 22.79 4.88
N ARG A 112 2.90 22.69 3.57
CA ARG A 112 3.58 23.49 2.53
C ARG A 112 3.36 25.00 2.70
N GLN A 113 2.22 25.40 3.27
CA GLN A 113 1.92 26.79 3.61
C GLN A 113 2.57 27.26 4.93
N GLY A 114 3.36 26.41 5.59
CA GLY A 114 4.08 26.72 6.83
C GLY A 114 3.32 26.35 8.11
N ASP A 115 2.13 25.75 8.01
CA ASP A 115 1.41 25.28 9.19
C ASP A 115 1.93 23.90 9.61
N LEU A 116 2.89 23.91 10.53
CA LEU A 116 3.45 22.70 11.13
C LEU A 116 2.59 22.15 12.28
N THR A 117 1.47 22.79 12.63
CA THR A 117 0.60 22.35 13.75
C THR A 117 -0.35 21.21 13.36
N VAL A 118 -0.50 20.98 12.06
CA VAL A 118 -1.34 19.96 11.44
C VAL A 118 -1.06 18.55 11.97
N GLN A 119 -2.12 17.75 12.11
CA GLN A 119 -2.05 16.33 12.44
C GLN A 119 -2.77 15.50 11.39
N ILE A 120 -2.03 14.60 10.74
CA ILE A 120 -2.55 13.68 9.72
C ILE A 120 -3.23 12.51 10.42
N LYS A 121 -4.57 12.53 10.47
CA LYS A 121 -5.39 11.44 11.02
C LYS A 121 -6.22 10.77 9.94
N LEU A 122 -5.99 9.46 9.75
CA LEU A 122 -6.76 8.61 8.86
C LEU A 122 -7.98 8.02 9.58
N ARG A 123 -8.96 7.54 8.81
CA ARG A 123 -10.16 6.89 9.36
C ARG A 123 -9.81 5.48 9.84
N ARG A 124 -10.57 4.97 10.82
CA ARG A 124 -10.47 3.57 11.26
C ARG A 124 -10.76 2.66 10.07
N GLY A 125 -9.82 1.77 9.76
CA GLY A 125 -9.91 0.84 8.63
C GLY A 125 -9.22 1.31 7.35
N ASP A 126 -8.59 2.49 7.32
CA ASP A 126 -7.73 2.88 6.21
C ASP A 126 -6.42 2.06 6.22
N PRO A 127 -5.89 1.66 5.06
CA PRO A 127 -4.76 0.72 4.98
C PRO A 127 -3.37 1.38 5.17
N LEU A 128 -3.31 2.69 5.44
CA LEU A 128 -2.06 3.47 5.52
C LEU A 128 -1.79 4.14 6.90
N PRO A 129 -2.11 3.52 8.06
CA PRO A 129 -1.95 4.18 9.36
C PRO A 129 -0.49 4.48 9.69
N GLU A 130 0.44 3.62 9.27
CA GLU A 130 1.87 3.78 9.53
C GLU A 130 2.49 4.93 8.73
N ILE A 131 2.02 5.17 7.50
CA ILE A 131 2.46 6.32 6.70
C ILE A 131 2.04 7.61 7.41
N ALA A 132 0.80 7.66 7.90
CA ALA A 132 0.31 8.80 8.65
C ALA A 132 1.09 9.03 9.95
N ALA A 133 1.40 7.96 10.68
CA ALA A 133 2.22 8.03 11.89
C ALA A 133 3.63 8.52 11.59
N GLY A 134 4.28 8.00 10.55
CA GLY A 134 5.61 8.44 10.11
C GLY A 134 5.62 9.92 9.72
N LEU A 135 4.64 10.37 8.93
CA LEU A 135 4.51 11.78 8.56
C LEU A 135 4.29 12.67 9.79
N ASN A 136 3.41 12.28 10.72
CA ASN A 136 3.23 13.02 11.96
C ASN A 136 4.51 13.10 12.79
N GLY A 137 5.32 12.03 12.82
CA GLY A 137 6.63 12.02 13.46
C GLY A 137 7.57 13.05 12.82
N THR A 138 7.64 13.09 11.48
CA THR A 138 8.46 14.08 10.77
C THR A 138 7.98 15.51 11.00
N LEU A 139 6.66 15.75 11.05
CA LEU A 139 6.09 17.06 11.34
C LEU A 139 6.38 17.49 12.77
N ALA A 140 6.34 16.56 13.74
CA ALA A 140 6.68 16.85 15.12
C ALA A 140 8.15 17.25 15.27
N GLU A 141 9.06 16.53 14.62
CA GLU A 141 10.49 16.85 14.63
C GLU A 141 10.79 18.19 13.94
N LEU A 142 10.15 18.45 12.79
CA LEU A 142 10.26 19.72 12.09
C LEU A 142 9.74 20.89 12.94
N ARG A 143 8.60 20.70 13.62
CA ARG A 143 8.03 21.68 14.54
C ARG A 143 8.98 22.00 15.69
N LEU A 144 9.58 20.97 16.31
CA LEU A 144 10.54 21.14 17.40
C LEU A 144 11.74 21.99 16.94
N ARG A 145 12.31 21.67 15.78
CA ARG A 145 13.46 22.40 15.20
C ARG A 145 13.11 23.86 14.88
N VAL A 146 11.93 24.10 14.29
CA VAL A 146 11.47 25.47 14.01
C VAL A 146 11.22 26.26 15.30
N GLN A 147 10.70 25.64 16.35
CA GLN A 147 10.53 26.28 17.66
C GLN A 147 11.87 26.66 18.29
N GLN A 148 12.89 25.77 18.21
CA GLN A 148 14.24 26.08 18.68
C GLN A 148 14.86 27.26 17.91
N LEU A 149 14.66 27.32 16.59
CA LEU A 149 15.10 28.47 15.77
C LEU A 149 14.40 29.77 16.17
N GLN A 150 13.07 29.73 16.36
CA GLN A 150 12.30 30.91 16.78
C GLN A 150 12.76 31.44 18.14
N GLU A 151 13.03 30.55 19.09
CA GLU A 151 13.52 30.91 20.42
C GLU A 151 14.93 31.52 20.36
N ALA A 152 15.84 30.91 19.59
CA ALA A 152 17.18 31.48 19.36
C ALA A 152 17.11 32.89 18.74
N CYS A 153 16.28 33.08 17.70
CA CYS A 153 16.05 34.40 17.10
C CYS A 153 15.48 35.41 18.10
N ARG A 154 14.58 34.98 19.00
CA ARG A 154 13.99 35.84 20.02
C ARG A 154 15.04 36.32 21.02
N GLN A 155 15.95 35.45 21.44
CA GLN A 155 17.03 35.79 22.39
C GLN A 155 18.03 36.78 21.81
N VAL A 156 18.33 36.67 20.50
CA VAL A 156 19.17 37.62 19.77
C VAL A 156 18.52 39.00 19.70
N ASN A 157 17.24 39.05 19.31
CA ASN A 157 16.49 40.32 19.24
C ASN A 157 16.28 40.98 20.61
N ALA A 158 16.31 40.19 21.70
CA ALA A 158 16.22 40.69 23.07
C ALA A 158 17.56 41.23 23.62
N GLY A 159 18.64 41.27 22.82
CA GLY A 159 19.92 41.89 23.19
C GLY A 159 20.85 41.04 24.05
N GLY A 160 20.68 39.71 24.09
CA GLY A 160 21.55 38.81 24.84
C GLY A 160 22.84 38.46 24.07
N GLU A 161 23.92 39.23 24.26
CA GLU A 161 25.15 39.14 23.45
C GLU A 161 26.02 37.88 23.64
N GLN A 162 25.81 37.03 24.67
CA GLN A 162 26.76 35.95 25.00
C GLN A 162 26.23 34.50 24.85
N PRO A 163 25.02 34.11 25.33
CA PRO A 163 24.53 32.73 25.17
C PRO A 163 23.84 32.48 23.82
N ALA A 164 23.39 33.53 23.11
CA ALA A 164 22.64 33.38 21.86
C ALA A 164 23.55 33.10 20.64
N ALA A 165 24.78 33.62 20.63
CA ALA A 165 25.74 33.42 19.55
C ALA A 165 26.22 31.95 19.48
N GLU A 166 26.46 31.30 20.63
CA GLU A 166 26.80 29.87 20.69
C GLU A 166 25.63 28.97 20.25
N HIS A 167 24.40 29.25 20.73
CA HIS A 167 23.21 28.50 20.33
C HIS A 167 22.90 28.64 18.84
N LEU A 168 23.06 29.83 18.26
CA LEU A 168 22.96 30.05 16.81
C LEU A 168 24.05 29.33 16.03
N ALA A 169 25.31 29.35 16.51
CA ALA A 169 26.40 28.64 15.87
C ALA A 169 26.21 27.11 15.92
N GLN A 170 25.57 26.59 16.98
CA GLN A 170 25.21 25.18 17.10
C GLN A 170 24.05 24.81 16.15
N LEU A 171 22.99 25.62 16.09
CA LEU A 171 21.88 25.44 15.14
C LEU A 171 22.32 25.56 13.68
N CYS A 172 23.19 26.51 13.34
CA CYS A 172 23.79 26.61 12.00
C CYS A 172 24.59 25.36 11.63
N ARG A 173 25.31 24.75 12.58
CA ARG A 173 26.01 23.48 12.36
C ARG A 173 25.04 22.32 12.13
N GLU A 174 23.95 22.25 12.88
CA GLU A 174 22.90 21.23 12.67
C GLU A 174 22.18 21.42 11.33
N LEU A 175 21.91 22.65 10.92
CA LEU A 175 21.35 22.97 9.60
C LEU A 175 22.33 22.62 8.47
N GLN A 176 23.64 22.83 8.65
CA GLN A 176 24.66 22.40 7.68
C GLN A 176 24.79 20.87 7.59
N GLN A 177 24.42 20.13 8.62
CA GLN A 177 24.36 18.67 8.59
C GLN A 177 23.13 18.13 7.86
N LEU A 178 22.07 18.93 7.70
CA LEU A 178 20.97 18.58 6.83
C LEU A 178 21.46 18.63 5.39
N LYS A 179 21.35 17.51 4.66
CA LYS A 179 21.59 17.45 3.22
C LYS A 179 20.53 18.28 2.49
N THR A 180 20.75 19.57 2.39
CA THR A 180 20.14 20.43 1.37
C THR A 180 20.99 20.33 0.11
N LYS A 181 20.38 20.09 -1.05
CA LYS A 181 21.06 20.13 -2.34
C LYS A 181 21.48 21.55 -2.69
#